data_AF-A0A3S5APR6-F1
#
_entry.id   AF-A0A3S5APR6-F1
#
_cell.length_a   1.000
_cell.length_b   1.000
_cell.length_c   1.000
_cell.angle_alpha   90.00
_cell.angle_beta   90.00
_cell.angle_gamma   90.00
#
_symmetry.space_group_name_H-M   'P 1'
#
loop_
_entity.id
_entity.type
_entity.pdbx_description
1 polymer ?
#
loop_
_entity_poly.entity_id
_entity_poly.type
_entity_poly.pdbx_seq_one_letter_code
_entity_poly.pdbx_strand_id
1 'polypeptide(L)'
;MRVEFGLCTHDQIARLFSHFYPIRVHKTSIEASQPAPLHPLAWNFSLKIPPNSVSSAQIQGFLLMHKDDSEGALHDVAHFVEELSHKPVSLTQ
;
A
#
# COMPACT_ATOMS: atom_id res chain seq x y z
N MET A 1 -18.39 -13.41 -12.42
CA MET A 1 -17.46 -12.38 -11.89
C MET A 1 -16.24 -13.12 -11.35
N ARG A 2 -15.07 -12.99 -11.98
CA ARG A 2 -13.83 -13.61 -11.50
C ARG A 2 -13.16 -12.59 -10.58
N VAL A 3 -13.11 -12.88 -9.29
CA VAL A 3 -12.31 -12.11 -8.33
C VAL A 3 -10.95 -12.81 -8.31
N GLU A 4 -9.91 -12.16 -8.81
CA GLU A 4 -8.55 -12.68 -8.69
C GLU A 4 -8.11 -12.54 -7.24
N PHE A 5 -8.11 -13.67 -6.52
CA PHE A 5 -7.62 -13.73 -5.15
C PHE A 5 -6.15 -13.31 -5.13
N GLY A 6 -5.85 -12.16 -4.54
CA GLY A 6 -4.48 -11.71 -4.30
C GLY A 6 -4.20 -10.26 -4.66
N LEU A 7 -5.05 -9.61 -5.47
CA LEU A 7 -4.89 -8.20 -5.84
C LEU A 7 -5.56 -7.28 -4.81
N CYS A 8 -4.92 -6.16 -4.51
CA CYS A 8 -5.35 -5.25 -3.46
C CYS A 8 -6.34 -4.18 -3.94
N THR A 9 -7.37 -3.95 -3.13
CA THR A 9 -8.23 -2.76 -3.22
C THR A 9 -7.53 -1.52 -2.64
N HIS A 10 -8.03 -0.33 -2.94
CA HIS A 10 -7.50 0.91 -2.34
C HIS A 10 -7.53 0.91 -0.82
N ASP A 11 -8.58 0.35 -0.21
CA ASP A 11 -8.67 0.17 1.25
C ASP A 11 -7.56 -0.74 1.79
N GLN A 12 -7.29 -1.86 1.13
CA GLN A 12 -6.24 -2.79 1.54
C GLN A 12 -4.86 -2.13 1.43
N ILE A 13 -4.60 -1.41 0.35
CA ILE A 13 -3.35 -0.66 0.14
C ILE A 13 -3.18 0.42 1.21
N ALA A 14 -4.22 1.21 1.49
CA ALA A 14 -4.16 2.28 2.48
C ALA A 14 -3.92 1.74 3.90
N ARG A 15 -4.55 0.61 4.25
CA ARG A 15 -4.31 -0.08 5.53
C ARG A 15 -2.88 -0.61 5.63
N LEU A 16 -2.36 -1.19 4.55
CA LEU A 16 -1.01 -1.72 4.49
C LEU A 16 0.05 -0.60 4.62
N PHE A 17 -0.17 0.53 3.94
CA PHE A 17 0.65 1.73 4.07
C PHE A 17 0.66 2.26 5.51
N SER A 18 -0.52 2.33 6.14
CA SER A 18 -0.66 2.80 7.52
C SER A 18 -0.03 1.85 8.55
N HIS A 19 0.06 0.56 8.22
CA HIS A 19 0.76 -0.42 9.03
C HIS A 19 2.28 -0.23 8.97
N PHE A 20 2.82 0.12 7.80
CA PHE A 20 4.24 0.40 7.59
C PHE A 20 4.67 1.76 8.18
N TYR A 21 3.82 2.76 8.08
CA TYR A 21 4.05 4.11 8.60
C TYR A 21 3.02 4.46 9.67
N PRO A 22 3.14 3.89 10.88
CA PRO A 22 2.18 4.16 11.94
C PRO A 22 2.29 5.61 12.41
N ILE A 23 1.15 6.32 12.44
CA ILE A 23 1.09 7.61 13.14
C ILE A 23 1.21 7.33 14.64
N ARG A 24 2.14 8.00 15.32
CA ARG A 24 2.18 8.04 16.78
C ARG A 24 1.03 8.89 17.30
N VAL A 25 -0.16 8.32 17.35
CA VAL A 25 -1.28 8.89 18.10
C VAL A 25 -1.11 8.53 19.57
N HIS A 26 -1.08 9.55 20.44
CA HIS A 26 -1.26 9.34 21.87
C HIS A 26 -2.68 8.86 22.13
N LYS A 27 -2.91 7.55 22.00
CA LYS A 27 -4.18 6.94 22.38
C LYS A 27 -4.33 7.06 23.89
N THR A 28 -5.28 7.86 24.33
CA THR A 28 -5.77 7.79 25.71
C THR A 28 -6.50 6.46 25.91
N SER A 29 -6.47 5.92 27.13
CA SER A 29 -6.82 4.53 27.44
C SER A 29 -8.25 4.08 27.09
N ILE A 30 -9.09 4.96 26.55
CA ILE A 30 -10.49 4.72 26.19
C ILE A 30 -10.65 4.29 24.71
N GLU A 31 -9.65 4.51 23.85
CA GLU A 31 -9.74 4.27 22.39
C GLU A 31 -9.00 3.00 21.90
N ALA A 32 -8.72 2.07 22.81
CA ALA A 32 -8.00 0.84 22.48
C ALA A 32 -8.79 -0.08 21.52
N SER A 33 -10.12 0.04 21.49
CA SER A 33 -11.02 -0.79 20.66
C SER A 33 -11.22 -0.27 19.23
N GLN A 34 -10.74 0.95 18.92
CA GLN A 34 -10.89 1.56 17.60
C GLN A 34 -9.79 1.07 16.65
N PRO A 35 -10.10 0.80 15.37
CA PRO A 35 -9.09 0.52 14.35
C PRO A 35 -8.00 1.60 14.39
N ALA A 36 -6.73 1.21 14.21
CA ALA A 36 -5.66 2.18 14.13
C ALA A 36 -6.01 3.23 13.04
N PRO A 37 -5.82 4.53 13.33
CA PRO A 37 -6.11 5.56 12.34
C PRO A 37 -5.24 5.36 11.10
N LEU A 38 -5.82 5.60 9.93
CA LEU A 38 -5.07 5.59 8.67
C LEU A 38 -4.05 6.73 8.67
N HIS A 39 -2.87 6.46 8.12
CA HIS A 39 -1.86 7.49 7.86
C HIS A 39 -2.44 8.56 6.91
N PRO A 40 -2.15 9.88 7.08
CA PRO A 40 -2.80 10.92 6.28
C PRO A 40 -2.50 10.79 4.78
N LEU A 41 -1.33 10.24 4.44
CA LEU A 41 -0.91 9.98 3.08
C LEU A 41 -1.42 8.65 2.51
N ALA A 42 -1.99 7.76 3.33
CA ALA A 42 -2.33 6.40 2.92
C ALA A 42 -3.35 6.36 1.77
N TRP A 43 -4.34 7.26 1.80
CA TRP A 43 -5.33 7.33 0.73
C TRP A 43 -4.77 7.91 -0.56
N ASN A 44 -3.93 8.95 -0.47
CA ASN A 44 -3.26 9.51 -1.64
C ASN A 44 -2.31 8.50 -2.29
N PHE A 45 -1.64 7.69 -1.46
CA PHE A 45 -0.80 6.59 -1.92
C PHE A 45 -1.63 5.54 -2.65
N SER A 46 -2.75 5.09 -2.08
CA SER A 46 -3.59 4.06 -2.70
C SER A 46 -4.20 4.52 -4.02
N LEU A 47 -4.60 5.79 -4.15
CA LEU A 47 -5.16 6.34 -5.38
C LEU A 47 -4.17 6.41 -6.55
N LYS A 48 -2.87 6.47 -6.28
CA LYS A 48 -1.83 6.41 -7.32
C LYS A 48 -1.64 5.01 -7.90
N ILE A 49 -2.22 3.99 -7.25
CA ILE A 49 -2.14 2.60 -7.68
C ILE A 49 -3.49 2.21 -8.30
N PRO A 50 -3.52 1.72 -9.55
CA PRO A 50 -4.74 1.21 -10.15
C PRO A 50 -5.35 0.10 -9.28
N PRO A 51 -6.67 0.12 -9.02
CA PRO A 51 -7.30 -0.87 -8.14
C PRO A 51 -7.15 -2.28 -8.73
N ASN A 52 -6.90 -3.26 -7.87
CA ASN A 52 -6.69 -4.66 -8.29
C ASN A 52 -5.58 -4.84 -9.34
N SER A 53 -4.50 -4.04 -9.31
CA SER A 53 -3.35 -4.20 -10.22
C SER A 53 -2.12 -4.80 -9.56
N VAL A 54 -2.06 -4.76 -8.23
CA VAL A 54 -0.91 -5.19 -7.44
C VAL A 54 -1.34 -6.07 -6.29
N SER A 55 -0.49 -7.03 -5.94
CA SER A 55 -0.65 -7.85 -4.75
C SER A 55 -0.11 -7.17 -3.50
N SER A 56 -0.54 -7.65 -2.33
CA SER A 56 -0.04 -7.17 -1.04
C SER A 56 1.48 -7.34 -0.91
N ALA A 57 2.03 -8.46 -1.40
CA ALA A 57 3.46 -8.74 -1.36
C ALA A 57 4.28 -7.73 -2.18
N GLN A 58 3.78 -7.32 -3.35
CA GLN A 58 4.43 -6.31 -4.18
C GLN A 58 4.45 -4.95 -3.48
N ILE A 59 3.32 -4.56 -2.86
CA ILE A 59 3.26 -3.31 -2.07
C ILE A 59 4.16 -3.39 -0.84
N GLN A 60 4.18 -4.51 -0.12
CA GLN A 60 5.09 -4.69 1.01
C GLN A 60 6.56 -4.58 0.59
N GLY A 61 6.94 -5.21 -0.52
CA GLY A 61 8.28 -5.12 -1.09
C GLY A 61 8.66 -3.68 -1.42
N PHE A 62 7.75 -2.92 -2.05
CA PHE A 62 7.95 -1.50 -2.34
C PHE A 62 8.12 -0.67 -1.06
N LEU A 63 7.22 -0.82 -0.07
CA LEU A 63 7.26 -0.06 1.18
C LEU A 63 8.51 -0.34 2.01
N LEU A 64 9.07 -1.56 1.92
CA LEU A 64 10.36 -1.91 2.55
C LEU A 64 11.54 -1.12 1.97
N MET A 65 11.50 -0.75 0.70
CA MET A 65 12.54 0.08 0.06
C MET A 65 12.50 1.53 0.54
N HIS A 66 11.34 1.99 0.99
CA HIS A 66 11.11 3.33 1.56
C HIS A 66 10.91 3.27 3.08
N LYS A 67 11.72 2.48 3.77
CA LYS A 67 11.57 2.29 5.22
C LYS A 67 11.66 3.64 5.94
N ASP A 68 10.68 3.90 6.81
CA ASP A 68 10.54 5.14 7.59
C ASP A 68 10.38 6.43 6.75
N ASP A 69 10.19 6.33 5.42
CA ASP A 69 10.01 7.45 4.49
C ASP A 69 8.68 7.35 3.74
N SER A 70 7.61 7.81 4.38
CA SER A 70 6.26 7.77 3.82
C SER A 70 6.03 8.77 2.68
N GLU A 71 6.77 9.88 2.66
CA GLU A 71 6.69 10.88 1.59
C GLU A 71 7.44 10.41 0.33
N GLY A 72 8.65 9.85 0.49
CA GLY A 72 9.37 9.23 -0.63
C GLY A 72 8.58 8.10 -1.27
N ALA A 73 7.96 7.24 -0.45
CA ALA A 73 7.05 6.20 -0.95
C ALA A 73 5.89 6.79 -1.79
N LEU A 74 5.32 7.93 -1.38
CA LEU A 74 4.23 8.59 -2.11
C LEU A 74 4.69 9.22 -3.43
N HIS A 75 5.92 9.72 -3.50
CA HIS A 75 6.50 10.26 -4.72
C HIS A 75 6.85 9.16 -5.72
N ASP A 76 7.42 8.05 -5.25
CA ASP A 76 8.00 7.02 -6.12
C ASP A 76 6.99 5.94 -6.55
N VAL A 77 5.82 5.86 -5.91
CA VAL A 77 4.80 4.85 -6.23
C VAL A 77 4.33 4.88 -7.68
N ALA A 78 4.34 6.06 -8.34
CA ALA A 78 3.96 6.17 -9.75
C ALA A 78 4.96 5.41 -10.65
N HIS A 79 6.26 5.57 -10.39
CA HIS A 79 7.31 4.86 -11.11
C HIS A 79 7.21 3.34 -10.88
N PHE A 80 6.95 2.92 -9.64
CA PHE A 80 6.73 1.52 -9.32
C PHE A 80 5.57 0.89 -10.12
N VAL A 81 4.44 1.59 -10.27
CA VAL A 81 3.30 1.13 -11.08
C VAL A 81 3.67 1.03 -12.56
N GLU A 82 4.44 2.00 -13.07
CA GLU A 82 4.96 1.95 -14.44
C GLU A 82 5.88 0.75 -14.67
N GLU A 83 6.82 0.48 -13.76
CA GLU A 83 7.74 -0.67 -13.88
C GLU A 83 7.02 -2.02 -13.87
N LEU A 84 5.97 -2.16 -13.04
CA LEU A 84 5.14 -3.36 -13.01
C LEU A 84 4.38 -3.57 -14.33
N SER A 85 3.96 -2.48 -14.97
CA SER A 85 3.27 -2.53 -16.27
C SER A 85 4.22 -2.94 -17.42
N HIS A 86 5.52 -2.69 -17.28
CA HIS A 86 6.53 -3.00 -18.30
C HIS A 86 7.22 -4.36 -18.13
N LYS A 87 7.01 -5.06 -17.00
CA LYS A 87 7.47 -6.46 -16.85
C LYS A 87 6.40 -7.40 -17.42
N PRO A 88 6.57 -7.94 -18.65
CA PRO A 88 5.72 -9.03 -19.08
C PRO A 88 5.92 -10.20 -18.11
N VAL A 89 4.80 -10.76 -17.66
CA VAL A 89 4.75 -12.06 -16.99
C VAL A 89 5.58 -13.02 -17.82
N SER A 90 6.75 -13.42 -17.31
CA SER A 90 7.50 -14.54 -17.86
C SER A 90 6.67 -15.78 -17.58
N LEU A 91 5.79 -16.11 -18.52
CA LEU A 91 5.20 -17.43 -18.67
C LEU A 91 6.36 -18.37 -19.00
N THR A 92 7.01 -18.92 -17.97
CA THR A 92 7.80 -20.13 -18.14
C THR A 92 6.86 -21.25 -18.54
N GLN A 93 7.02 -21.67 -19.80
CA GLN A 93 6.40 -22.83 -20.44
C GLN A 93 6.73 -24.13 -19.71
#